data_AF-A0A928ZT62-F1
#
_entry.id   AF-A0A928ZT62-F1
#
_cell.length_a   1.000
_cell.length_b   1.000
_cell.length_c   1.000
_cell.angle_alpha   90.00
_cell.angle_beta   90.00
_cell.angle_gamma   90.00
#
_symmetry.space_group_name_H-M   'P 1'
#
loop_
_entity.id
_entity.type
_entity.pdbx_description
1 polymer ?
#
loop_
_entity_poly.entity_id
_entity_poly.type
_entity_poly.pdbx_seq_one_letter_code
_entity_poly.pdbx_strand_id
1 'polypeptide(L)'
;MSSGIFAVATIGNYRLYVGESHQLKPRWTKMMTLLAQGTFPSQKIQQAWEESSKDRRFTFHTAKEISDDAKLFNYRQFLKDTESDRELAP
;
A
#
# COMPACT_ATOMS: atom_id res chain seq x y z
N MET A 1 11.95 -15.08 9.14
CA MET A 1 12.01 -14.91 7.68
C MET A 1 10.64 -14.43 7.25
N SER A 2 10.42 -13.13 7.30
CA SER A 2 9.16 -12.52 6.87
C SER A 2 9.04 -12.76 5.38
N SER A 3 8.10 -13.62 4.97
CA SER A 3 7.82 -13.88 3.56
C SER A 3 7.38 -12.56 2.93
N GLY A 4 8.32 -11.86 2.31
CA GLY A 4 8.24 -10.47 1.87
C GLY A 4 7.28 -10.22 0.71
N ILE A 5 6.03 -10.65 0.86
CA ILE A 5 4.91 -10.37 -0.02
C ILE A 5 4.10 -9.24 0.59
N PHE A 6 4.03 -8.16 -0.15
CA PHE A 6 3.34 -6.94 0.20
C PHE A 6 2.16 -6.74 -0.72
N ALA A 7 1.12 -6.15 -0.17
CA ALA A 7 -0.10 -5.88 -0.90
C ALA A 7 -0.10 -4.44 -1.40
N VAL A 8 -0.43 -4.30 -2.68
CA VAL A 8 -0.58 -3.04 -3.37
C VAL A 8 -2.01 -2.97 -3.90
N ALA A 9 -2.73 -1.92 -3.51
CA ALA A 9 -4.04 -1.64 -4.04
C ALA A 9 -3.90 -0.72 -5.26
N THR A 10 -4.35 -1.18 -6.42
CA THR A 10 -4.45 -0.35 -7.62
C THR A 10 -5.81 0.36 -7.60
N ILE A 11 -5.76 1.69 -7.62
CA ILE A 11 -6.91 2.58 -7.58
C ILE A 11 -6.80 3.50 -8.81
N GLY A 12 -7.60 3.22 -9.84
CA GLY A 12 -7.47 3.85 -11.15
C GLY A 12 -6.07 3.66 -11.73
N ASN A 13 -5.36 4.77 -11.98
CA ASN A 13 -3.99 4.78 -12.51
C ASN A 13 -2.90 4.79 -11.44
N TYR A 14 -3.27 4.73 -10.16
CA TYR A 14 -2.34 4.84 -9.05
C TYR A 14 -2.21 3.52 -8.29
N ARG A 15 -1.01 3.25 -7.77
CA ARG A 15 -0.71 2.09 -6.94
C ARG A 15 -0.49 2.55 -5.52
N LEU A 16 -1.21 1.97 -4.57
CA LEU A 16 -1.14 2.31 -3.16
C LEU A 16 -0.58 1.14 -2.36
N TYR A 17 0.56 1.35 -1.70
CA TYR A 17 1.07 0.38 -0.75
C TYR A 17 0.19 0.31 0.50
N VAL A 18 -0.20 -0.92 0.86
CA VAL A 18 -1.06 -1.19 2.02
C VAL A 18 -0.28 -1.79 3.19
N GLY A 19 0.63 -2.72 2.92
CA GLY A 19 1.40 -3.43 3.94
C GLY A 19 1.74 -4.86 3.56
N GLU A 20 2.39 -5.58 4.47
CA GLU A 20 2.61 -7.03 4.33
C GLU A 20 1.29 -7.82 4.25
N SER A 21 1.30 -8.88 3.46
CA SER A 21 0.18 -9.80 3.25
C SER A 21 -0.43 -10.33 4.56
N HIS A 22 0.40 -10.63 5.57
CA HIS A 22 -0.05 -11.12 6.88
C HIS A 22 -0.85 -10.07 7.68
N GLN A 23 -0.52 -8.77 7.54
CA GLN A 23 -1.23 -7.67 8.20
C GLN A 23 -2.14 -6.89 7.25
N LEU A 24 -2.32 -7.41 6.03
CA LEU A 24 -3.12 -6.77 5.00
C LEU A 24 -4.55 -6.56 5.46
N LYS A 25 -5.20 -7.60 5.98
CA LYS A 25 -6.62 -7.56 6.37
C LYS A 25 -6.95 -6.40 7.31
N PRO A 26 -6.25 -6.25 8.46
CA PRO A 26 -6.52 -5.14 9.38
C PRO A 26 -6.06 -3.78 8.83
N ARG A 27 -4.88 -3.68 8.19
CA ARG A 27 -4.40 -2.40 7.61
C ARG A 27 -5.31 -1.92 6.49
N TRP A 28 -5.72 -2.82 5.59
CA TRP A 28 -6.60 -2.52 4.48
C TRP A 28 -7.97 -2.07 4.93
N THR A 29 -8.58 -2.75 5.90
CA THR A 29 -9.86 -2.33 6.47
C THR A 29 -9.79 -0.91 7.00
N LYS A 30 -8.70 -0.58 7.72
CA LYS A 30 -8.47 0.78 8.24
C LYS A 30 -8.28 1.80 7.11
N MET A 31 -7.49 1.47 6.09
CA MET A 31 -7.28 2.35 4.93
C MET A 31 -8.55 2.55 4.12
N MET A 32 -9.37 1.51 3.94
CA MET A 32 -10.67 1.61 3.31
C MET A 32 -11.59 2.56 4.07
N THR A 33 -11.62 2.48 5.40
CA THR A 33 -12.42 3.40 6.21
C THR A 33 -11.97 4.85 6.00
N LEU A 34 -10.65 5.11 5.97
CA LEU A 34 -10.12 6.45 5.71
C LEU A 34 -10.47 6.95 4.29
N LEU A 35 -10.32 6.08 3.29
CA LEU A 35 -10.67 6.39 1.90
C LEU A 35 -12.17 6.63 1.72
N ALA A 36 -13.00 5.82 2.37
CA ALA A 36 -14.46 5.98 2.37
C ALA A 36 -14.90 7.25 3.11
N GLN A 37 -14.15 7.69 4.13
CA GLN A 37 -14.42 8.91 4.88
C GLN A 37 -13.86 10.18 4.24
N GLY A 38 -13.07 10.09 3.17
CA GLY A 38 -12.42 11.27 2.60
C GLY A 38 -11.23 11.79 3.40
N THR A 39 -10.80 11.08 4.43
CA THR A 39 -9.74 11.50 5.37
C THR A 39 -8.38 10.93 5.01
N PHE A 40 -8.23 10.35 3.82
CA PHE A 40 -6.95 9.83 3.38
C PHE A 40 -5.97 10.97 3.11
N PRO A 41 -4.72 10.91 3.64
CA PRO A 41 -3.77 12.01 3.56
C PRO A 41 -3.31 12.36 2.13
N SER A 42 -3.52 11.47 1.16
CA SER A 42 -3.19 11.72 -0.24
C SER A 42 -4.44 12.05 -1.05
N GLN A 43 -4.62 13.34 -1.39
CA GLN A 43 -5.72 13.80 -2.25
C GLN A 43 -5.76 13.09 -3.61
N LYS A 44 -4.61 12.74 -4.21
CA LYS A 44 -4.57 12.03 -5.50
C LYS A 44 -5.19 10.64 -5.41
N ILE A 45 -4.91 9.93 -4.31
CA ILE A 45 -5.48 8.60 -4.06
C ILE A 45 -6.96 8.72 -3.70
N GLN A 46 -7.33 9.75 -2.94
CA GLN A 46 -8.73 10.04 -2.60
C GLN A 46 -9.57 10.32 -3.85
N GLN A 47 -9.09 11.21 -4.73
CA GLN A 47 -9.76 11.49 -6.01
C GLN A 47 -9.83 10.24 -6.88
N ALA A 48 -8.72 9.51 -7.05
CA ALA A 48 -8.73 8.27 -7.80
C ALA A 48 -9.68 7.21 -7.19
N TRP A 49 -9.83 7.19 -5.87
CA TRP A 49 -10.76 6.31 -5.17
C TRP A 49 -12.22 6.68 -5.45
N GLU A 50 -12.55 7.97 -5.42
CA GLU A 50 -13.87 8.48 -5.77
C GLU A 50 -14.20 8.25 -7.26
N GLU A 51 -13.24 8.50 -8.15
CA GLU A 51 -13.37 8.31 -9.61
C GLU A 51 -13.44 6.83 -10.00
N SER A 52 -12.60 5.99 -9.39
CA SER A 52 -12.48 4.57 -9.75
C SER A 52 -13.62 3.71 -9.18
N SER A 53 -14.58 4.33 -8.45
CA SER A 53 -15.88 3.92 -7.87
C SER A 53 -16.19 2.44 -7.60
N LYS A 54 -15.71 1.47 -8.40
CA LYS A 54 -15.89 0.03 -8.21
C LYS A 54 -14.70 -0.87 -8.64
N ASP A 55 -13.73 -0.39 -9.41
CA ASP A 55 -12.57 -1.22 -9.82
C ASP A 55 -11.44 -1.06 -8.81
N ARG A 56 -11.26 -2.06 -7.95
CA ARG A 56 -10.16 -2.14 -6.99
C ARG A 56 -9.40 -3.42 -7.30
N ARG A 57 -8.21 -3.28 -7.88
CA ARG A 57 -7.37 -4.44 -8.18
C ARG A 57 -6.28 -4.52 -7.14
N PHE A 58 -6.35 -5.56 -6.31
CA PHE A 58 -5.26 -5.89 -5.42
C PHE A 58 -4.24 -6.70 -6.19
N THR A 59 -3.01 -6.24 -6.15
CA THR A 59 -1.86 -7.01 -6.61
C THR A 59 -0.93 -7.25 -5.43
N PHE A 60 -0.36 -8.44 -5.41
CA PHE A 60 0.60 -8.83 -4.40
C PHE A 60 1.96 -8.82 -5.07
N HIS A 61 2.86 -8.03 -4.51
CA HIS A 61 4.21 -7.84 -5.04
C HIS A 61 5.22 -8.05 -3.93
N THR A 62 6.39 -8.54 -4.30
CA THR A 62 7.50 -8.64 -3.37
C THR A 62 8.13 -7.27 -3.09
N ALA A 63 8.85 -7.11 -1.98
CA ALA A 63 9.56 -5.85 -1.67
C ALA A 63 10.45 -5.39 -2.85
N LYS A 64 11.06 -6.35 -3.54
CA LYS A 64 11.93 -6.10 -4.68
C LYS A 64 11.18 -5.51 -5.87
N GLU A 65 9.99 -6.04 -6.17
CA GLU A 65 9.11 -5.50 -7.22
C GLU A 65 8.57 -4.12 -6.86
N ILE A 66 8.22 -3.90 -5.59
CA ILE A 66 7.71 -2.62 -5.09
C ILE A 66 8.80 -1.54 -5.07
N SER A 67 10.04 -1.93 -4.75
CA SER A 67 11.19 -1.02 -4.74
C SER A 67 11.51 -0.46 -6.13
N ASP A 68 11.20 -1.24 -7.17
CA ASP A 68 11.38 -0.85 -8.58
C ASP A 68 10.17 -0.06 -9.13
N ASP A 69 9.07 0.01 -8.37
CA ASP A 69 7.83 0.66 -8.80
C ASP A 69 7.81 2.16 -8.48
N ALA A 70 8.25 2.97 -9.44
CA ALA A 70 8.23 4.43 -9.35
C ALA A 70 6.82 5.04 -9.25
N LYS A 71 5.75 4.27 -9.48
CA LYS A 71 4.35 4.73 -9.40
C LYS A 71 3.69 4.40 -8.07
N LEU A 72 4.44 3.86 -7.11
CA LEU A 72 3.94 3.48 -5.80
C LEU A 72 3.75 4.70 -4.87
N PHE A 73 2.51 4.89 -4.43
CA PHE A 73 2.15 5.78 -3.33
C PHE A 73 2.34 5.07 -1.98
N ASN A 74 2.64 5.85 -0.94
CA ASN A 74 3.12 5.35 0.36
C ASN A 74 4.49 4.66 0.32
N TYR A 75 5.34 4.98 -0.67
CA TYR A 75 6.72 4.51 -0.73
C TYR A 75 7.53 4.79 0.54
N ARG A 76 7.29 5.94 1.21
CA ARG A 76 7.91 6.23 2.52
C ARG A 76 7.50 5.24 3.61
N GLN A 77 6.26 4.77 3.60
CA GLN A 77 5.77 3.79 4.57
C GLN A 77 6.32 2.40 4.25
N PHE A 78 6.43 2.07 2.96
CA PHE A 78 7.15 0.87 2.50
C PHE A 78 8.60 0.89 2.95
N LEU A 79 9.35 1.97 2.68
CA LEU A 79 10.72 2.16 3.16
C LEU A 79 10.81 1.97 4.67
N LYS A 80 9.94 2.60 5.47
CA LYS A 80 9.91 2.39 6.93
C LYS A 80 9.68 0.94 7.34
N ASP A 81 8.70 0.25 6.75
CA ASP A 81 8.45 -1.18 7.02
C ASP A 81 9.69 -2.02 6.62
N THR A 82 10.39 -1.65 5.54
CA THR A 82 11.56 -2.38 5.01
C THR A 82 12.85 -2.08 5.77
N GLU A 83 13.02 -0.85 6.27
CA GLU A 83 14.14 -0.40 7.10
C GLU A 83 14.00 -0.93 8.53
N SER A 84 12.77 -1.03 9.04
CA SER A 84 12.49 -1.60 10.36
C SER A 84 12.79 -3.12 10.44
N ASP A 85 12.88 -3.82 9.31
CA ASP A 85 13.40 -5.20 9.22
C ASP A 85 14.95 -5.24 9.18
N ARG A 86 15.60 -4.13 8.81
CA ARG A 86 17.06 -4.03 8.64
C ARG A 86 17.81 -3.57 9.88
N GLU A 87 17.16 -2.89 10.83
CA GLU A 87 17.75 -2.48 12.13
C GLU A 87 17.77 -3.60 13.19
N LEU A 88 17.39 -4.83 12.81
CA LEU A 88 17.48 -6.04 13.64
C LEU A 88 18.40 -7.08 12.98
N ALA A 89 19.59 -6.65 12.56
CA ALA A 89 20.72 -7.55 12.34
C ALA A 89 21.93 -6.98 13.12
N PRO A 90 22.66 -7.84 13.86
CA PRO A 90 23.42 -7.50 15.08
C PRO A 90 24.59 -6.54 14.89
#